data_AF-A9US78-F1
#
_entry.id   AF-A9US78-F1
#
_cell.length_a   1.000
_cell.length_b   1.000
_cell.length_c   1.000
_cell.angle_alpha   90.00
_cell.angle_beta   90.00
_cell.angle_gamma   90.00
#
_symmetry.space_group_name_H-M   'P 1'
#
loop_
_entity.id
_entity.type
_entity.pdbx_description
1 polymer ?
#
loop_
_entity_poly.entity_id
_entity_poly.type
_entity_poly.pdbx_seq_one_letter_code
_entity_poly.pdbx_strand_id
1 'polypeptide(L)'
;MMWRAAMVAAMVLLLSAVQPAEAGIATVAIDFGSEWIKMALVKPGTPMDIVLNRPLSHDKLRVLTVRSESKRKTANVVALRKGERTFGNDALNTAIKYPKTGFRYLSLLLGQRMDSPAVKEYQLMFPEHKLEALPGHNTVAFRLDEDTLYPVEELVAMILEHANELASEYAEQPISSHIIIIPPFFSQAERRALLSAAELAGLNVLRLMSSSVATGLNYGVFRRKEFNATEQHILFYDIGSTNTIASVGTFSQVKDKSSKVPQVQIKGVGYDRLLGGFQWDRLLQQHLLKAFRAQHGSKLKGDPGANPRALAKLLKEAQRVKTILSANTETFAQIEGLFEERDFKCKVTRDELEAMAAHLYPRVLKPVETALAAANLTLDQLTNLIIIGGGVRMPKIQDILVALR
;
A
#
# COMPACT_ATOMS: atom_id res chain seq x y z
N MET A 1 -35.18 -55.67 21.17
CA MET A 1 -33.76 -55.30 21.31
C MET A 1 -33.09 -54.94 19.98
N MET A 2 -33.38 -55.61 18.86
CA MET A 2 -32.71 -55.36 17.56
C MET A 2 -32.94 -53.97 16.94
N TRP A 3 -34.10 -53.33 17.13
CA TRP A 3 -34.39 -52.00 16.58
C TRP A 3 -33.57 -50.87 17.22
N ARG A 4 -33.24 -50.98 18.52
CA ARG A 4 -32.41 -49.99 19.22
C ARG A 4 -30.95 -50.07 18.76
N ALA A 5 -30.45 -51.27 18.48
CA ALA A 5 -29.10 -51.46 17.94
C ALA A 5 -28.96 -50.90 16.51
N ALA A 6 -29.99 -51.07 15.67
CA ALA A 6 -30.01 -50.52 14.32
C ALA A 6 -30.06 -48.98 14.29
N MET A 7 -30.84 -48.35 15.19
CA MET A 7 -30.87 -46.89 15.31
C MET A 7 -29.54 -46.30 15.80
N VAL A 8 -28.90 -46.94 16.79
CA VAL A 8 -27.59 -46.49 17.29
C VAL A 8 -26.51 -46.65 16.21
N ALA A 9 -26.52 -47.75 15.46
CA ALA A 9 -25.60 -47.95 14.34
C ALA A 9 -25.81 -46.92 13.21
N ALA A 10 -27.07 -46.58 12.89
CA ALA A 10 -27.39 -45.55 11.91
C ALA A 10 -26.95 -44.14 12.39
N MET A 11 -27.10 -43.83 13.68
CA MET A 11 -26.64 -42.56 14.26
C MET A 11 -25.11 -42.46 14.27
N VAL A 12 -24.40 -43.54 14.55
CA VAL A 12 -22.92 -43.59 14.51
C VAL A 12 -22.40 -43.50 13.06
N LEU A 13 -23.10 -44.08 12.09
CA LEU A 13 -22.81 -43.92 10.65
C LEU A 13 -23.08 -42.50 10.15
N LEU A 14 -24.15 -41.85 10.62
CA LEU A 14 -24.45 -40.43 10.33
C LEU A 14 -23.43 -39.47 10.98
N LEU A 15 -22.96 -39.77 12.19
CA LEU A 15 -21.92 -38.99 12.88
C LEU A 15 -20.52 -39.20 12.28
N SER A 16 -20.23 -40.35 11.67
CA SER A 16 -18.96 -40.61 10.98
C SER A 16 -18.94 -40.14 9.53
N ALA A 17 -20.11 -39.89 8.92
CA ALA A 17 -20.25 -39.22 7.64
C ALA A 17 -20.05 -37.69 7.72
N VAL A 18 -20.09 -37.13 8.93
CA VAL A 18 -19.64 -35.76 9.21
C VAL A 18 -18.20 -35.83 9.70
N GLN A 19 -17.29 -36.23 8.82
CA GLN A 19 -15.92 -35.73 8.99
C GLN A 19 -16.01 -34.23 8.76
N PRO A 20 -15.57 -33.36 9.69
CA PRO A 20 -15.25 -32.00 9.29
C PRO A 20 -14.28 -32.17 8.13
N ALA A 21 -14.64 -31.66 6.94
CA ALA A 21 -13.62 -31.39 5.95
C ALA A 21 -12.50 -30.69 6.73
N GLU A 22 -11.26 -31.20 6.66
CA GLU A 22 -10.13 -30.44 7.17
C GLU A 22 -10.22 -29.08 6.48
N ALA A 23 -10.82 -28.11 7.16
CA ALA A 23 -11.08 -26.78 6.65
C ALA A 23 -9.71 -26.15 6.63
N GLY A 24 -8.99 -26.42 5.55
CA GLY A 24 -7.58 -26.18 5.53
C GLY A 24 -7.36 -24.68 5.65
N ILE A 25 -6.48 -24.34 6.59
CA ILE A 25 -6.28 -23.00 7.15
C ILE A 25 -5.98 -22.00 6.03
N ALA A 26 -6.96 -21.17 5.69
CA ALA A 26 -6.75 -20.04 4.77
C ALA A 26 -5.85 -19.01 5.45
N THR A 27 -4.76 -18.66 4.78
CA THR A 27 -3.81 -17.65 5.23
C THR A 27 -3.75 -16.52 4.22
N VAL A 28 -3.75 -15.28 4.71
CA VAL A 28 -3.60 -14.10 3.85
C VAL A 28 -2.33 -13.33 4.21
N ALA A 29 -1.60 -12.90 3.19
CA ALA A 29 -0.54 -11.92 3.31
C ALA A 29 -1.07 -10.54 2.89
N ILE A 30 -1.01 -9.54 3.77
CA ILE A 30 -1.47 -8.17 3.54
C ILE A 30 -0.26 -7.27 3.30
N ASP A 31 -0.11 -6.76 2.07
CA ASP A 31 0.80 -5.67 1.74
C ASP A 31 0.18 -4.35 2.17
N PHE A 32 0.56 -3.86 3.36
CA PHE A 32 0.02 -2.65 3.97
C PHE A 32 0.74 -1.39 3.44
N GLY A 33 0.59 -1.13 2.15
CA GLY A 33 1.17 0.04 1.48
C GLY A 33 0.47 1.35 1.87
N SER A 34 1.16 2.49 1.79
CA SER A 34 0.64 3.79 2.26
C SER A 34 -0.63 4.28 1.55
N GLU A 35 -0.79 3.93 0.27
CA GLU A 35 -1.95 4.35 -0.54
C GLU A 35 -2.81 3.16 -1.00
N TRP A 36 -2.21 1.99 -1.15
CA TRP A 36 -2.89 0.80 -1.66
C TRP A 36 -2.56 -0.40 -0.77
N ILE A 37 -3.59 -1.17 -0.47
CA ILE A 37 -3.48 -2.51 0.11
C ILE A 37 -3.59 -3.53 -1.00
N LYS A 38 -2.73 -4.54 -0.97
CA LYS A 38 -2.85 -5.75 -1.79
C LYS A 38 -2.83 -6.95 -0.86
N MET A 39 -3.54 -7.99 -1.24
CA MET A 39 -3.61 -9.20 -0.42
C MET A 39 -3.36 -10.42 -1.29
N ALA A 40 -2.52 -11.32 -0.80
CA ALA A 40 -2.26 -12.60 -1.41
C ALA A 40 -2.83 -13.71 -0.52
N LEU A 41 -3.79 -14.46 -1.05
CA LEU A 41 -4.45 -15.58 -0.38
C LEU A 41 -3.72 -16.87 -0.72
N VAL A 42 -3.48 -17.68 0.31
CA VAL A 42 -3.06 -19.07 0.18
C VAL A 42 -4.08 -19.95 0.88
N LYS A 43 -4.65 -20.90 0.13
CA LYS A 43 -5.55 -21.93 0.66
C LYS A 43 -5.10 -23.31 0.17
N PRO A 44 -5.22 -24.37 0.99
CA PRO A 44 -4.83 -25.71 0.58
C PRO A 44 -5.52 -26.14 -0.72
N GLY A 45 -4.77 -26.83 -1.57
CA GLY A 45 -5.23 -27.28 -2.88
C GLY A 45 -5.31 -26.17 -3.96
N THR A 46 -5.06 -24.90 -3.63
CA THR A 46 -5.09 -23.79 -4.61
C THR A 46 -3.75 -23.04 -4.62
N PRO A 47 -3.23 -22.66 -5.80
CA PRO A 47 -2.09 -21.75 -5.88
C PRO A 47 -2.37 -20.43 -5.16
N MET A 48 -1.30 -19.72 -4.77
CA MET A 48 -1.41 -18.37 -4.25
C MET A 48 -2.11 -17.46 -5.28
N ASP A 49 -3.11 -16.70 -4.83
CA ASP A 49 -3.86 -15.78 -5.69
C ASP A 49 -4.01 -14.39 -5.03
N ILE A 50 -4.26 -13.37 -5.84
CA ILE A 50 -4.44 -12.00 -5.36
C ILE A 50 -5.93 -11.72 -5.15
N VAL A 51 -6.28 -11.33 -3.93
CA VAL A 51 -7.65 -10.95 -3.55
C VAL A 51 -8.09 -9.72 -4.33
N LEU A 52 -9.32 -9.75 -4.83
CA LEU A 52 -9.94 -8.63 -5.53
C LEU A 52 -10.78 -7.78 -4.56
N ASN A 53 -10.81 -6.46 -4.77
CA ASN A 53 -11.52 -5.51 -3.91
C ASN A 53 -13.06 -5.55 -4.00
N ARG A 54 -13.60 -6.30 -4.97
CA ARG A 54 -15.02 -6.66 -5.09
C ARG A 54 -15.06 -8.12 -5.55
N PRO A 55 -15.43 -9.05 -4.66
CA PRO A 55 -15.56 -10.46 -5.04
C PRO A 55 -16.68 -10.65 -6.06
N LEU A 56 -16.53 -11.66 -6.92
CA LEU A 56 -17.53 -12.00 -7.93
C LEU A 56 -18.79 -12.49 -7.20
N SER A 57 -19.92 -11.77 -7.34
CA SER A 57 -21.20 -12.27 -6.85
C SER A 57 -21.54 -13.60 -7.53
N HIS A 58 -22.08 -14.57 -6.79
CA HIS A 58 -22.48 -15.92 -7.22
C HIS A 58 -23.54 -15.96 -8.34
N ASP A 59 -24.12 -14.81 -8.70
CA ASP A 59 -25.09 -14.74 -9.78
C ASP A 59 -24.37 -14.80 -11.14
N LYS A 60 -24.41 -15.98 -11.79
CA LYS A 60 -23.84 -16.24 -13.13
C LYS A 60 -24.25 -15.18 -14.17
N LEU A 61 -25.39 -14.50 -13.96
CA LEU A 61 -25.87 -13.44 -14.84
C LEU A 61 -25.16 -12.08 -14.62
N ARG A 62 -24.59 -11.82 -13.42
CA ARG A 62 -23.84 -10.59 -13.08
C ARG A 62 -22.34 -10.68 -13.34
N VAL A 63 -21.83 -11.86 -13.71
CA VAL A 63 -20.40 -12.14 -13.96
C VAL A 63 -19.81 -11.29 -15.10
N LEU A 64 -20.61 -10.85 -16.07
CA LEU A 64 -20.14 -10.01 -17.18
C LEU A 64 -19.98 -8.52 -16.80
N THR A 65 -20.79 -8.01 -15.87
CA THR A 65 -20.76 -6.59 -15.49
C THR A 65 -19.74 -6.29 -14.38
N VAL A 66 -19.53 -7.24 -13.45
CA VAL A 66 -18.60 -7.08 -12.30
C VAL A 66 -17.12 -7.05 -12.71
N ARG A 67 -16.75 -7.66 -13.85
CA ARG A 67 -15.35 -7.71 -14.33
C ARG A 67 -14.72 -6.33 -14.57
N SER A 68 -15.53 -5.30 -14.81
CA SER A 68 -15.01 -3.94 -15.08
C SER A 68 -14.62 -3.16 -13.82
N GLU A 69 -15.12 -3.56 -12.64
CA GLU A 69 -14.91 -2.83 -11.38
C GLU A 69 -13.97 -3.53 -10.38
N SER A 70 -13.77 -4.85 -10.51
CA SER A 70 -12.86 -5.62 -9.65
C SER A 70 -11.38 -5.29 -9.94
N LYS A 71 -10.66 -4.83 -8.91
CA LYS A 71 -9.25 -4.45 -8.97
C LYS A 71 -8.43 -5.34 -8.03
N ARG A 72 -7.18 -5.58 -8.41
CA ARG A 72 -6.16 -6.33 -7.63
C ARG A 72 -5.51 -5.51 -6.50
N LYS A 73 -6.10 -4.36 -6.15
CA LYS A 73 -5.63 -3.45 -5.09
C LYS A 73 -6.81 -2.65 -4.55
N THR A 74 -6.80 -2.41 -3.25
CA THR A 74 -7.81 -1.62 -2.51
C THR A 74 -7.15 -0.35 -2.00
N ALA A 75 -7.82 0.80 -2.09
CA ALA A 75 -7.25 2.04 -1.54
C ALA A 75 -7.12 1.94 -0.01
N ASN A 76 -5.98 2.36 0.53
CA ASN A 76 -5.72 2.38 1.98
C ASN A 76 -6.32 3.65 2.61
N VAL A 77 -7.65 3.67 2.68
CA VAL A 77 -8.44 4.83 3.12
C VAL A 77 -9.66 4.35 3.91
N VAL A 78 -9.95 5.04 5.01
CA VAL A 78 -11.22 4.96 5.73
C VAL A 78 -11.86 6.34 5.76
N ALA A 79 -13.17 6.43 5.57
CA ALA A 79 -13.90 7.67 5.77
C ALA A 79 -15.05 7.49 6.75
N LEU A 80 -15.12 8.40 7.73
CA LEU A 80 -16.10 8.40 8.81
C LEU A 80 -17.05 9.57 8.64
N ARG A 81 -18.31 9.30 8.28
CA ARG A 81 -19.27 10.36 7.98
C ARG A 81 -20.69 9.97 8.32
N LYS A 82 -21.40 10.84 9.05
CA LYS A 82 -22.81 10.65 9.43
C LYS A 82 -23.08 9.29 10.11
N GLY A 83 -22.17 8.84 10.97
CA GLY A 83 -22.27 7.54 11.65
C GLY A 83 -21.93 6.33 10.78
N GLU A 84 -21.57 6.52 9.51
CA GLU A 84 -21.19 5.44 8.60
C GLU A 84 -19.67 5.40 8.39
N ARG A 85 -19.15 4.18 8.26
CA ARG A 85 -17.77 3.89 7.86
C ARG A 85 -17.78 3.43 6.41
N THR A 86 -16.94 4.05 5.58
CA THR A 86 -16.68 3.58 4.22
C THR A 86 -15.20 3.28 4.06
N PHE A 87 -14.88 2.33 3.17
CA PHE A 87 -13.51 1.84 2.97
C PHE A 87 -13.12 1.85 1.50
N GLY A 88 -11.82 1.69 1.24
CA GLY A 88 -11.33 1.46 -0.10
C GLY A 88 -11.63 2.62 -1.06
N ASN A 89 -12.05 2.26 -2.27
CA ASN A 89 -12.31 3.24 -3.33
C ASN A 89 -13.50 4.14 -3.01
N ASP A 90 -14.48 3.65 -2.25
CA ASP A 90 -15.65 4.43 -1.84
C ASP A 90 -15.25 5.47 -0.78
N ALA A 91 -14.41 5.09 0.17
CA ALA A 91 -13.79 6.03 1.11
C ALA A 91 -12.93 7.08 0.40
N LEU A 92 -12.16 6.69 -0.62
CA LEU A 92 -11.35 7.63 -1.41
C LEU A 92 -12.24 8.66 -2.13
N ASN A 93 -13.37 8.25 -2.70
CA ASN A 93 -14.34 9.15 -3.31
C ASN A 93 -14.96 10.11 -2.27
N THR A 94 -15.28 9.60 -1.08
CA THR A 94 -15.75 10.40 0.05
C THR A 94 -14.68 11.41 0.50
N ALA A 95 -13.43 11.00 0.62
CA ALA A 95 -12.30 11.86 1.02
C ALA A 95 -12.07 13.00 0.01
N ILE A 96 -12.36 12.83 -1.27
CA ILE A 96 -12.27 13.94 -2.24
C ILE A 96 -13.42 14.94 -2.05
N LYS A 97 -14.63 14.47 -1.74
CA LYS A 97 -15.81 15.32 -1.55
C LYS A 97 -15.84 16.00 -0.17
N TYR A 98 -15.39 15.29 0.85
CA TYR A 98 -15.38 15.67 2.26
C TYR A 98 -14.01 15.33 2.88
N PRO A 99 -12.96 16.13 2.60
CA PRO A 99 -11.58 15.80 2.98
C PRO A 99 -11.35 15.62 4.49
N LYS A 100 -12.03 16.42 5.32
CA LYS A 100 -11.93 16.34 6.79
C LYS A 100 -12.35 14.99 7.37
N THR A 101 -13.19 14.24 6.65
CA THR A 101 -13.74 12.95 7.11
C THR A 101 -13.03 11.75 6.49
N GLY A 102 -12.07 11.96 5.58
CA GLY A 102 -11.36 10.90 4.88
C GLY A 102 -9.92 10.76 5.35
N PHE A 103 -9.61 9.65 5.99
CA PHE A 103 -8.32 9.35 6.58
C PHE A 103 -7.52 8.40 5.68
N ARG A 104 -6.33 8.84 5.26
CA ARG A 104 -5.46 8.14 4.31
C ARG A 104 -4.00 8.35 4.67
N TYR A 105 -3.10 7.56 4.07
CA TYR A 105 -1.66 7.60 4.36
C TYR A 105 -1.31 7.36 5.84
N LEU A 106 -2.16 6.61 6.54
CA LEU A 106 -2.06 6.35 7.99
C LEU A 106 -0.76 5.64 8.39
N SER A 107 -0.16 4.88 7.47
CA SER A 107 1.15 4.24 7.69
C SER A 107 2.27 5.23 8.04
N LEU A 108 2.13 6.51 7.68
CA LEU A 108 3.09 7.55 8.04
C LEU A 108 2.96 8.04 9.48
N LEU A 109 1.81 7.83 10.12
CA LEU A 109 1.50 8.32 11.46
C LEU A 109 1.54 7.22 12.52
N LEU A 110 1.44 5.96 12.09
CA LEU A 110 1.35 4.80 12.97
C LEU A 110 2.56 4.75 13.92
N GLY A 111 2.32 4.75 15.24
CA GLY A 111 3.38 4.74 16.25
C GLY A 111 4.30 5.97 16.25
N GLN A 112 3.95 7.04 15.53
CA GLN A 112 4.72 8.29 15.51
C GLN A 112 4.33 9.23 16.64
N ARG A 113 5.30 10.05 17.05
CA ARG A 113 5.09 11.17 17.98
C ARG A 113 4.81 12.45 17.21
N MET A 114 4.10 13.39 17.82
CA MET A 114 3.70 14.67 17.19
C MET A 114 4.87 15.50 16.64
N ASP A 115 6.07 15.37 17.21
CA ASP A 115 7.29 16.09 16.80
C ASP A 115 8.04 15.43 15.62
N SER A 116 7.62 14.23 15.20
CA SER A 116 8.27 13.46 14.13
C SER A 116 8.20 14.18 12.77
N PRO A 117 9.28 14.11 11.96
CA PRO A 117 9.26 14.59 10.58
C PRO A 117 8.13 13.99 9.73
N ALA A 118 7.74 12.73 10.00
CA ALA A 118 6.65 12.07 9.27
C ALA A 118 5.29 12.73 9.54
N VAL A 119 5.04 13.18 10.77
CA VAL A 119 3.83 13.92 11.15
C VAL A 119 3.79 15.29 10.48
N LYS A 120 4.94 15.98 10.43
CA LYS A 120 5.07 17.26 9.73
C LYS A 120 4.78 17.10 8.23
N GLU A 121 5.34 16.07 7.60
CA GLU A 121 5.04 15.78 6.20
C GLU A 121 3.55 15.46 6.02
N TYR A 122 2.94 14.67 6.91
CA TYR A 122 1.51 14.39 6.87
C TYR A 122 0.64 15.65 6.92
N GLN A 123 0.88 16.55 7.88
CA GLN A 123 0.11 17.80 8.00
C GLN A 123 0.28 18.70 6.78
N LEU A 124 1.46 18.66 6.14
CA LEU A 124 1.70 19.36 4.88
C LEU A 124 0.92 18.75 3.71
N MET A 125 0.66 17.44 3.73
CA MET A 125 -0.15 16.73 2.72
C MET A 125 -1.65 16.94 2.91
N PHE A 126 -2.10 16.92 4.16
CA PHE A 126 -3.52 16.96 4.54
C PHE A 126 -3.76 18.01 5.62
N PRO A 127 -3.63 19.31 5.30
CA PRO A 127 -3.79 20.41 6.26
C PRO A 127 -5.20 20.50 6.85
N GLU A 128 -6.18 19.83 6.25
CA GLU A 128 -7.54 19.74 6.75
C GLU A 128 -7.69 18.88 8.01
N HIS A 129 -6.73 17.99 8.29
CA HIS A 129 -6.77 17.09 9.45
C HIS A 129 -6.15 17.76 10.68
N LYS A 130 -6.89 17.71 11.79
CA LYS A 130 -6.40 18.15 13.09
C LYS A 130 -5.75 16.97 13.80
N LEU A 131 -4.43 17.04 14.00
CA LEU A 131 -3.68 16.02 14.72
C LEU A 131 -3.32 16.51 16.12
N GLU A 132 -3.45 15.62 17.09
CA GLU A 132 -3.12 15.88 18.50
C GLU A 132 -2.37 14.69 19.09
N ALA A 133 -1.67 14.91 20.20
CA ALA A 133 -1.06 13.82 20.94
C ALA A 133 -2.17 13.04 21.67
N LEU A 134 -2.15 11.71 21.53
CA LEU A 134 -3.05 10.83 22.26
C LEU A 134 -2.67 10.87 23.76
N PRO A 135 -3.60 11.26 24.65
CA PRO A 135 -3.33 11.32 26.08
C PRO A 135 -2.81 9.98 26.62
N GLY A 136 -1.70 10.00 27.35
CA GLY A 136 -1.11 8.81 27.98
C GLY A 136 -0.27 7.90 27.07
N HIS A 137 -0.35 8.03 25.74
CA HIS A 137 0.30 7.12 24.79
C HIS A 137 1.41 7.75 23.95
N ASN A 138 1.56 9.09 23.96
CA ASN A 138 2.55 9.86 23.18
C ASN A 138 2.52 9.60 21.66
N THR A 139 1.48 8.92 21.15
CA THR A 139 1.23 8.70 19.71
C THR A 139 0.29 9.75 19.15
N VAL A 140 0.07 9.74 17.84
CA VAL A 140 -0.79 10.71 17.15
C VAL A 140 -2.25 10.21 17.12
N ALA A 141 -3.20 11.14 17.30
CA ALA A 141 -4.62 10.92 17.10
C ALA A 141 -5.23 12.01 16.20
N PHE A 142 -6.32 11.67 15.53
CA PHE A 142 -7.13 12.61 14.75
C PHE A 142 -8.27 13.15 15.59
N ARG A 143 -8.43 14.48 15.63
CA ARG A 143 -9.60 15.15 16.19
C ARG A 143 -10.66 15.32 15.09
N LEU A 144 -11.74 14.53 15.18
CA LEU A 144 -12.84 14.60 14.20
C LEU A 144 -13.79 15.78 14.50
N ASP A 145 -14.19 15.91 15.74
CA ASP A 145 -15.02 16.99 16.31
C ASP A 145 -14.58 17.27 17.75
N GLU A 146 -15.31 18.11 18.50
CA GLU A 146 -14.90 18.55 19.84
C GLU A 146 -14.70 17.38 20.81
N ASP A 147 -15.53 16.34 20.72
CA ASP A 147 -15.58 15.24 21.68
C ASP A 147 -14.91 13.96 21.17
N THR A 148 -14.64 13.86 19.86
CA THR A 148 -14.18 12.61 19.25
C THR A 148 -12.71 12.65 18.82
N LEU A 149 -11.90 11.83 19.48
CA LEU A 149 -10.52 11.51 19.10
C LEU A 149 -10.44 10.09 18.55
N TYR A 150 -9.81 9.93 17.39
CA TYR A 150 -9.48 8.64 16.83
C TYR A 150 -7.97 8.42 16.83
N PRO A 151 -7.44 7.52 17.66
CA PRO A 151 -6.08 7.01 17.52
C PRO A 151 -5.81 6.50 16.10
N VAL A 152 -4.58 6.66 15.62
CA VAL A 152 -4.20 6.14 14.30
C VAL A 152 -4.38 4.62 14.25
N GLU A 153 -4.08 3.93 15.34
CA GLU A 153 -4.21 2.48 15.50
C GLU A 153 -5.67 2.02 15.30
N GLU A 154 -6.66 2.76 15.80
CA GLU A 154 -8.08 2.42 15.60
C GLU A 154 -8.49 2.56 14.14
N LEU A 155 -8.07 3.64 13.46
CA LEU A 155 -8.37 3.83 12.03
C LEU A 155 -7.72 2.74 11.17
N VAL A 156 -6.49 2.34 11.52
CA VAL A 156 -5.81 1.21 10.86
C VAL A 156 -6.51 -0.11 11.17
N ALA A 157 -7.00 -0.32 12.39
CA ALA A 157 -7.77 -1.50 12.76
C ALA A 157 -9.02 -1.66 11.89
N MET A 158 -9.79 -0.57 11.69
CA MET A 158 -10.98 -0.59 10.82
C MET A 158 -10.63 -0.99 9.37
N ILE A 159 -9.46 -0.55 8.86
CA ILE A 159 -9.00 -0.90 7.52
C ILE A 159 -8.56 -2.37 7.45
N LEU A 160 -7.89 -2.87 8.50
CA LEU A 160 -7.45 -4.27 8.58
C LEU A 160 -8.63 -5.23 8.73
N GLU A 161 -9.65 -4.87 9.52
CA GLU A 161 -10.92 -5.56 9.64
C GLU A 161 -11.56 -5.71 8.25
N HIS A 162 -11.71 -4.59 7.53
CA HIS A 162 -12.26 -4.62 6.18
C HIS A 162 -11.42 -5.42 5.18
N ALA A 163 -10.08 -5.38 5.29
CA ALA A 163 -9.20 -6.20 4.46
C ALA A 163 -9.44 -7.70 4.70
N ASN A 164 -9.64 -8.10 5.96
CA ASN A 164 -9.98 -9.47 6.32
C ASN A 164 -11.37 -9.89 5.82
N GLU A 165 -12.37 -9.01 5.85
CA GLU A 165 -13.69 -9.25 5.25
C GLU A 165 -13.55 -9.55 3.75
N LEU A 166 -12.86 -8.69 3.00
CA LEU A 166 -12.62 -8.89 1.57
C LEU A 166 -11.88 -10.20 1.27
N ALA A 167 -10.87 -10.53 2.09
CA ALA A 167 -10.13 -11.78 1.94
C ALA A 167 -10.99 -13.01 2.25
N SER A 168 -11.83 -12.95 3.28
CA SER A 168 -12.73 -14.03 3.67
C SER A 168 -13.82 -14.26 2.62
N GLU A 169 -14.40 -13.19 2.08
CA GLU A 169 -15.37 -13.27 0.98
C GLU A 169 -14.74 -13.86 -0.28
N TYR A 170 -13.52 -13.43 -0.65
CA TYR A 170 -12.80 -13.98 -1.81
C TYR A 170 -12.37 -15.44 -1.61
N ALA A 171 -12.04 -15.82 -0.38
CA ALA A 171 -11.67 -17.18 -0.04
C ALA A 171 -12.88 -18.13 0.05
N GLU A 172 -14.09 -17.57 0.20
CA GLU A 172 -15.34 -18.28 0.52
C GLU A 172 -15.25 -19.06 1.85
N GLN A 173 -14.38 -18.62 2.74
CA GLN A 173 -14.18 -19.19 4.08
C GLN A 173 -13.49 -18.17 5.00
N PRO A 174 -13.61 -18.30 6.33
CA PRO A 174 -12.90 -17.44 7.27
C PRO A 174 -11.39 -17.53 7.11
N ILE A 175 -10.70 -16.39 7.17
CA ILE A 175 -9.23 -16.35 7.27
C ILE A 175 -8.82 -16.57 8.72
N SER A 176 -7.87 -17.48 8.93
CA SER A 176 -7.46 -17.91 10.27
C SER A 176 -6.07 -17.39 10.67
N SER A 177 -5.29 -16.94 9.70
CA SER A 177 -3.90 -16.52 9.90
C SER A 177 -3.50 -15.41 8.94
N HIS A 178 -2.73 -14.45 9.45
CA HIS A 178 -2.33 -13.25 8.73
C HIS A 178 -0.83 -13.05 8.77
N ILE A 179 -0.24 -12.64 7.65
CA ILE A 179 1.11 -12.08 7.57
C ILE A 179 0.95 -10.64 7.11
N ILE A 180 1.50 -9.67 7.84
CA ILE A 180 1.45 -8.27 7.41
C ILE A 180 2.83 -7.87 6.91
N ILE A 181 2.89 -7.42 5.65
CA ILE A 181 4.11 -6.93 5.03
C ILE A 181 4.28 -5.45 5.37
N ILE A 182 5.46 -5.10 5.86
CA ILE A 182 5.81 -3.76 6.32
C ILE A 182 7.13 -3.27 5.72
N PRO A 183 7.37 -1.96 5.62
CA PRO A 183 8.67 -1.44 5.24
C PRO A 183 9.78 -1.91 6.20
N PRO A 184 11.00 -2.18 5.71
CA PRO A 184 12.11 -2.66 6.54
C PRO A 184 12.51 -1.66 7.63
N PHE A 185 12.31 -0.37 7.39
CA PHE A 185 12.67 0.73 8.29
C PHE A 185 11.68 0.98 9.42
N PHE A 186 10.55 0.25 9.48
CA PHE A 186 9.61 0.37 10.60
C PHE A 186 10.32 0.10 11.93
N SER A 187 10.27 1.09 12.81
CA SER A 187 10.81 1.01 14.17
C SER A 187 9.97 0.07 15.04
N GLN A 188 10.50 -0.25 16.23
CA GLN A 188 9.77 -1.11 17.18
C GLN A 188 8.43 -0.49 17.61
N ALA A 189 8.34 0.84 17.72
CA ALA A 189 7.10 1.53 18.07
C ALA A 189 6.05 1.36 16.96
N GLU A 190 6.43 1.58 15.70
CA GLU A 190 5.55 1.43 14.53
C GLU A 190 5.07 -0.03 14.37
N ARG A 191 5.95 -1.00 14.61
CA ARG A 191 5.61 -2.43 14.60
C ARG A 191 4.60 -2.80 15.68
N ARG A 192 4.79 -2.29 16.91
CA ARG A 192 3.85 -2.53 18.02
C ARG A 192 2.50 -1.88 17.75
N ALA A 193 2.48 -0.63 17.28
CA ALA A 193 1.25 0.06 16.93
C ALA A 193 0.46 -0.69 15.84
N LEU A 194 1.13 -1.24 14.82
CA LEU A 194 0.48 -2.08 13.81
C LEU A 194 -0.09 -3.38 14.38
N LEU A 195 0.64 -4.05 15.28
CA LEU A 195 0.15 -5.26 15.93
C LEU A 195 -1.04 -4.97 16.84
N SER A 196 -1.03 -3.86 17.59
CA SER A 196 -2.18 -3.41 18.37
C SER A 196 -3.39 -3.11 17.48
N ALA A 197 -3.19 -2.45 16.34
CA ALA A 197 -4.26 -2.25 15.36
C ALA A 197 -4.81 -3.59 14.81
N ALA A 198 -3.93 -4.56 14.54
CA ALA A 198 -4.34 -5.89 14.09
C ALA A 198 -5.10 -6.68 15.18
N GLU A 199 -4.69 -6.54 16.44
CA GLU A 199 -5.39 -7.13 17.60
C GLU A 199 -6.78 -6.51 17.78
N LEU A 200 -6.90 -5.18 17.68
CA LEU A 200 -8.18 -4.48 17.69
C LEU A 200 -9.10 -4.94 16.54
N ALA A 201 -8.53 -5.28 15.39
CA ALA A 201 -9.24 -5.84 14.24
C ALA A 201 -9.53 -7.35 14.36
N GLY A 202 -9.16 -8.00 15.47
CA GLY A 202 -9.37 -9.44 15.69
C GLY A 202 -8.50 -10.35 14.82
N LEU A 203 -7.39 -9.86 14.27
CA LEU A 203 -6.54 -10.62 13.35
C LEU A 203 -5.47 -11.42 14.10
N ASN A 204 -5.40 -12.72 13.81
CA ASN A 204 -4.28 -13.57 14.22
C ASN A 204 -3.05 -13.34 13.31
N VAL A 205 -2.14 -12.45 13.72
CA VAL A 205 -0.92 -12.13 12.96
C VAL A 205 0.21 -13.08 13.32
N LEU A 206 0.55 -13.98 12.39
CA LEU A 206 1.66 -14.92 12.55
C LEU A 206 3.02 -14.23 12.60
N ARG A 207 3.22 -13.21 11.75
CA ARG A 207 4.48 -12.48 11.63
C ARG A 207 4.30 -11.17 10.87
N LEU A 208 5.04 -10.14 11.28
CA LEU A 208 5.34 -8.98 10.44
C LEU A 208 6.53 -9.30 9.53
N MET A 209 6.34 -9.23 8.21
CA MET A 209 7.38 -9.52 7.22
C MET A 209 7.90 -8.23 6.58
N SER A 210 9.21 -8.10 6.42
CA SER A 210 9.77 -6.97 5.67
C SER A 210 9.43 -7.09 4.18
N SER A 211 9.07 -5.97 3.55
CA SER A 211 8.81 -5.90 2.10
C SER A 211 10.00 -6.34 1.26
N SER A 212 11.25 -6.07 1.70
CA SER A 212 12.47 -6.56 1.04
C SER A 212 12.55 -8.08 1.04
N VAL A 213 12.20 -8.72 2.17
CA VAL A 213 12.22 -10.19 2.29
C VAL A 213 11.08 -10.80 1.48
N ALA A 214 9.87 -10.23 1.56
CA ALA A 214 8.72 -10.68 0.79
C ALA A 214 9.01 -10.61 -0.73
N THR A 215 9.63 -9.52 -1.18
CA THR A 215 10.08 -9.32 -2.55
C THR A 215 11.09 -10.37 -2.98
N GLY A 216 12.15 -10.55 -2.19
CA GLY A 216 13.19 -11.53 -2.50
C GLY A 216 12.63 -12.97 -2.54
N LEU A 217 11.75 -13.32 -1.61
CA LEU A 217 11.06 -14.60 -1.60
C LEU A 217 10.19 -14.78 -2.86
N ASN A 218 9.39 -13.78 -3.21
CA ASN A 218 8.55 -13.82 -4.41
C ASN A 218 9.40 -13.96 -5.69
N TYR A 219 10.53 -13.26 -5.78
CA TYR A 219 11.47 -13.42 -6.89
C TYR A 219 12.05 -14.84 -6.94
N GLY A 220 12.47 -15.38 -5.80
CA GLY A 220 13.14 -16.67 -5.72
C GLY A 220 12.24 -17.88 -5.95
N VAL A 221 10.99 -17.84 -5.46
CA VAL A 221 10.06 -18.98 -5.48
C VAL A 221 9.77 -19.47 -6.90
N PHE A 222 9.67 -18.57 -7.87
CA PHE A 222 9.37 -18.91 -9.27
C PHE A 222 10.61 -19.16 -10.13
N ARG A 223 11.81 -18.88 -9.60
CA ARG A 223 13.09 -18.93 -10.33
C ARG A 223 14.07 -19.95 -9.76
N ARG A 224 13.58 -20.97 -9.04
CA ARG A 224 14.41 -21.95 -8.32
C ARG A 224 15.47 -22.63 -9.19
N LYS A 225 15.18 -22.81 -10.48
CA LYS A 225 16.07 -23.45 -11.46
C LYS A 225 17.18 -22.52 -11.98
N GLU A 226 17.07 -21.21 -11.77
CA GLU A 226 18.05 -20.20 -12.20
C GLU A 226 19.19 -20.03 -11.18
N PHE A 227 18.96 -20.43 -9.92
CA PHE A 227 19.98 -20.37 -8.87
C PHE A 227 20.82 -21.64 -8.83
N ASN A 228 22.09 -21.49 -8.53
CA ASN A 228 23.04 -22.59 -8.35
C ASN A 228 23.78 -22.43 -7.00
N ALA A 229 24.89 -23.13 -6.81
CA ALA A 229 25.67 -23.04 -5.57
C ALA A 229 26.42 -21.70 -5.43
N THR A 230 26.70 -21.02 -6.54
CA THR A 230 27.29 -19.68 -6.57
C THR A 230 26.25 -18.67 -6.11
N GLU A 231 26.64 -17.84 -5.15
CA GLU A 231 25.80 -16.76 -4.63
C GLU A 231 25.57 -15.70 -5.72
N GLN A 232 24.32 -15.42 -6.03
CA GLN A 232 23.93 -14.32 -6.93
C GLN A 232 23.49 -13.13 -6.09
N HIS A 233 24.00 -11.94 -6.41
CA HIS A 233 23.63 -10.70 -5.74
C HIS A 233 22.65 -9.92 -6.60
N ILE A 234 21.46 -9.65 -6.05
CA ILE A 234 20.37 -8.98 -6.77
C ILE A 234 19.96 -7.74 -5.98
N LEU A 235 19.96 -6.60 -6.67
CA LEU A 235 19.45 -5.35 -6.13
C LEU A 235 17.96 -5.24 -6.43
N PHE A 236 17.15 -5.15 -5.39
CA PHE A 236 15.73 -4.79 -5.48
C PHE A 236 15.59 -3.31 -5.17
N TYR A 237 14.97 -2.56 -6.08
CA TYR A 237 14.70 -1.14 -5.91
C TYR A 237 13.18 -0.89 -6.01
N ASP A 238 12.57 -0.47 -4.91
CA ASP A 238 11.14 -0.22 -4.78
C ASP A 238 10.89 1.26 -4.47
N ILE A 239 10.16 1.96 -5.34
CA ILE A 239 9.65 3.31 -5.07
C ILE A 239 8.11 3.28 -5.02
N GLY A 240 7.59 3.35 -3.80
CA GLY A 240 6.17 3.34 -3.49
C GLY A 240 5.52 4.72 -3.58
N SER A 241 4.36 4.91 -2.93
CA SER A 241 3.71 6.23 -2.89
C SER A 241 4.46 7.22 -2.00
N THR A 242 5.02 6.79 -0.86
CA THR A 242 5.61 7.69 0.15
C THR A 242 7.10 7.51 0.36
N ASN A 243 7.64 6.33 0.07
CA ASN A 243 8.98 5.93 0.42
C ASN A 243 9.65 5.14 -0.70
N THR A 244 10.98 5.10 -0.63
CA THR A 244 11.87 4.38 -1.54
C THR A 244 12.72 3.43 -0.71
N ILE A 245 12.84 2.19 -1.14
CA ILE A 245 13.62 1.14 -0.50
C ILE A 245 14.51 0.51 -1.56
N ALA A 246 15.80 0.37 -1.24
CA ALA A 246 16.71 -0.49 -1.98
C ALA A 246 17.18 -1.61 -1.04
N SER A 247 17.23 -2.83 -1.55
CA SER A 247 17.75 -3.96 -0.78
C SER A 247 18.56 -4.90 -1.65
N VAL A 248 19.72 -5.32 -1.15
CA VAL A 248 20.56 -6.33 -1.80
C VAL A 248 20.20 -7.69 -1.23
N GLY A 249 19.61 -8.54 -2.06
CA GLY A 249 19.29 -9.93 -1.75
C GLY A 249 20.30 -10.87 -2.37
N THR A 250 20.66 -11.93 -1.66
CA THR A 250 21.49 -13.01 -2.16
C THR A 250 20.69 -14.28 -2.34
N PHE A 251 20.94 -14.96 -3.46
CA PHE A 251 20.26 -16.18 -3.85
C PHE A 251 21.28 -17.27 -4.09
N SER A 252 21.10 -18.40 -3.41
CA SER A 252 21.94 -19.59 -3.57
C SER A 252 21.13 -20.84 -3.28
N GLN A 253 21.58 -21.98 -3.81
CA GLN A 253 21.04 -23.28 -3.43
C GLN A 253 21.79 -23.84 -2.24
N VAL A 254 21.09 -24.07 -1.14
CA VAL A 254 21.64 -24.76 0.03
C VAL A 254 21.10 -26.19 0.07
N LYS A 255 21.96 -27.15 0.44
CA LYS A 255 21.52 -28.51 0.74
C LYS A 255 20.80 -28.50 2.09
N ASP A 256 19.49 -28.70 2.08
CA ASP A 256 18.72 -29.00 3.29
C ASP A 256 18.30 -30.47 3.25
N LYS A 257 18.87 -31.25 4.17
CA LYS A 257 18.71 -32.71 4.31
C LYS A 257 18.95 -33.45 2.98
N SER A 258 17.90 -33.62 2.18
CA SER A 258 17.87 -34.38 0.92
C SER A 258 17.46 -33.55 -0.30
N SER A 259 17.24 -32.24 -0.16
CA SER A 259 16.79 -31.37 -1.26
C SER A 259 17.62 -30.09 -1.35
N LYS A 260 17.86 -29.61 -2.57
CA LYS A 260 18.43 -28.29 -2.80
C LYS A 260 17.31 -27.26 -2.68
N VAL A 261 17.32 -26.46 -1.62
CA VAL A 261 16.34 -25.41 -1.39
C VAL A 261 16.97 -24.07 -1.74
N PRO A 262 16.33 -23.22 -2.56
CA PRO A 262 16.80 -21.87 -2.78
C PRO A 262 16.69 -21.09 -1.45
N GLN A 263 17.82 -20.59 -0.97
CA GLN A 263 17.90 -19.68 0.16
C GLN A 263 17.91 -18.24 -0.37
N VAL A 264 17.16 -17.38 0.30
CA VAL A 264 17.20 -15.93 0.08
C VAL A 264 17.65 -15.25 1.36
N GLN A 265 18.69 -14.43 1.29
CA GLN A 265 19.14 -13.59 2.40
C GLN A 265 19.21 -12.13 1.98
N ILE A 266 18.64 -11.22 2.76
CA ILE A 266 18.82 -9.79 2.56
C ILE A 266 20.10 -9.37 3.29
N LYS A 267 21.11 -8.89 2.56
CA LYS A 267 22.43 -8.49 3.09
C LYS A 267 22.50 -7.02 3.46
N GLY A 268 21.82 -6.16 2.70
CA GLY A 268 21.83 -4.73 2.91
C GLY A 268 20.51 -4.09 2.54
N VAL A 269 20.13 -3.05 3.27
CA VAL A 269 18.91 -2.27 3.04
C VAL A 269 19.24 -0.79 3.20
N GLY A 270 18.86 0.00 2.20
CA GLY A 270 18.84 1.45 2.24
C GLY A 270 17.45 1.96 1.93
N TYR A 271 17.11 3.14 2.43
CA TYR A 271 15.77 3.69 2.25
C TYR A 271 15.74 5.20 2.37
N ASP A 272 14.71 5.79 1.78
CA ASP A 272 14.27 7.16 2.02
C ASP A 272 12.78 7.10 2.41
N ARG A 273 12.47 7.49 3.65
CA ARG A 273 11.12 7.37 4.23
C ARG A 273 10.12 8.36 3.62
N LEU A 274 10.61 9.42 3.00
CA LEU A 274 9.83 10.58 2.54
C LEU A 274 10.12 10.89 1.05
N LEU A 275 10.52 9.88 0.28
CA LEU A 275 10.67 9.96 -1.17
C LEU A 275 9.87 8.83 -1.81
N GLY A 276 8.75 9.17 -2.44
CA GLY A 276 7.92 8.28 -3.21
C GLY A 276 7.15 9.06 -4.26
N GLY A 277 6.25 8.39 -4.98
CA GLY A 277 5.45 9.01 -6.04
C GLY A 277 4.63 10.23 -5.60
N PHE A 278 4.34 10.38 -4.31
CA PHE A 278 3.58 11.49 -3.74
C PHE A 278 4.31 12.83 -3.85
N GLN A 279 5.65 12.87 -3.72
CA GLN A 279 6.39 14.13 -3.84
C GLN A 279 6.20 14.75 -5.24
N TRP A 280 6.14 13.93 -6.28
CA TRP A 280 5.77 14.37 -7.64
C TRP A 280 4.32 14.80 -7.74
N ASP A 281 3.39 14.06 -7.11
CA ASP A 281 1.97 14.44 -7.08
C ASP A 281 1.78 15.82 -6.45
N ARG A 282 2.53 16.13 -5.39
CA ARG A 282 2.49 17.41 -4.69
C ARG A 282 3.07 18.56 -5.51
N LEU A 283 4.23 18.37 -6.14
CA LEU A 283 4.82 19.38 -7.03
C LEU A 283 3.85 19.72 -8.16
N LEU A 284 3.22 18.69 -8.73
CA LEU A 284 2.23 18.86 -9.78
C LEU A 284 0.93 19.50 -9.25
N GLN A 285 0.45 19.13 -8.06
CA GLN A 285 -0.69 19.79 -7.42
C GLN A 285 -0.43 21.30 -7.23
N GLN A 286 0.77 21.68 -6.77
CA GLN A 286 1.16 23.08 -6.60
C GLN A 286 1.25 23.82 -7.94
N HIS A 287 1.82 23.17 -8.97
CA HIS A 287 1.86 23.71 -10.32
C HIS A 287 0.44 23.97 -10.87
N LEU A 288 -0.46 22.99 -10.75
CA LEU A 288 -1.85 23.11 -11.17
C LEU A 288 -2.60 24.20 -10.39
N LEU A 289 -2.37 24.32 -9.07
CA LEU A 289 -2.93 25.39 -8.25
C LEU A 289 -2.45 26.77 -8.73
N LYS A 290 -1.16 26.91 -9.04
CA LYS A 290 -0.59 28.16 -9.57
C LYS A 290 -1.20 28.50 -10.94
N ALA A 291 -1.35 27.52 -11.82
CA ALA A 291 -1.98 27.69 -13.13
C ALA A 291 -3.45 28.13 -13.00
N PHE A 292 -4.22 27.50 -12.10
CA PHE A 292 -5.60 27.91 -11.84
C PHE A 292 -5.70 29.34 -11.29
N ARG A 293 -4.83 29.72 -10.36
CA ARG A 293 -4.73 31.10 -9.85
C ARG A 293 -4.37 32.09 -10.96
N ALA A 294 -3.49 31.72 -11.90
CA ALA A 294 -3.16 32.58 -13.04
C ALA A 294 -4.36 32.73 -13.99
N GLN A 295 -5.13 31.67 -14.22
CA GLN A 295 -6.29 31.68 -15.13
C GLN A 295 -7.50 32.45 -14.57
N HIS A 296 -7.73 32.38 -13.25
CA HIS A 296 -8.97 32.89 -12.64
C HIS A 296 -8.77 33.90 -11.51
N GLY A 297 -7.55 34.13 -11.01
CA GLY A 297 -7.25 34.76 -9.72
C GLY A 297 -7.91 36.10 -9.47
N SER A 298 -8.00 36.98 -10.46
CA SER A 298 -8.68 38.29 -10.34
C SER A 298 -10.19 38.20 -10.16
N LYS A 299 -10.78 37.03 -10.43
CA LYS A 299 -12.22 36.75 -10.36
C LYS A 299 -12.61 35.85 -9.19
N LEU A 300 -11.64 35.43 -8.36
CA LEU A 300 -11.87 34.57 -7.21
C LEU A 300 -12.20 35.42 -5.97
N LYS A 301 -13.17 34.97 -5.18
CA LYS A 301 -13.51 35.62 -3.89
C LYS A 301 -12.70 35.03 -2.74
N GLY A 302 -12.26 33.78 -2.85
CA GLY A 302 -11.39 33.10 -1.88
C GLY A 302 -10.13 32.49 -2.48
N ASP A 303 -9.28 31.94 -1.63
CA ASP A 303 -8.08 31.20 -2.08
C ASP A 303 -8.39 29.70 -2.26
N PRO A 304 -8.27 29.15 -3.49
CA PRO A 304 -8.38 27.70 -3.72
C PRO A 304 -7.35 26.89 -2.93
N GLY A 305 -6.20 27.50 -2.58
CA GLY A 305 -5.18 26.87 -1.73
C GLY A 305 -5.60 26.70 -0.27
N ALA A 306 -6.58 27.47 0.20
CA ALA A 306 -7.15 27.35 1.54
C ALA A 306 -8.40 26.47 1.57
N ASN A 307 -8.83 25.92 0.42
CA ASN A 307 -10.01 25.07 0.32
C ASN A 307 -9.61 23.58 0.22
N PRO A 308 -9.85 22.75 1.26
CA PRO A 308 -9.47 21.34 1.25
C PRO A 308 -10.02 20.55 0.07
N ARG A 309 -11.26 20.86 -0.36
CA ARG A 309 -11.91 20.15 -1.46
C ARG A 309 -11.23 20.47 -2.79
N ALA A 310 -10.84 21.72 -3.03
CA ALA A 310 -10.08 22.11 -4.21
C ALA A 310 -8.69 21.44 -4.22
N LEU A 311 -7.99 21.44 -3.09
CA LEU A 311 -6.70 20.73 -2.95
C LEU A 311 -6.83 19.23 -3.21
N ALA A 312 -7.87 18.58 -2.68
CA ALA A 312 -8.12 17.16 -2.90
C ALA A 312 -8.44 16.83 -4.37
N LYS A 313 -9.23 17.68 -5.06
CA LYS A 313 -9.48 17.57 -6.51
C LYS A 313 -8.18 17.72 -7.31
N LEU A 314 -7.36 18.73 -6.99
CA LEU A 314 -6.07 18.97 -7.64
C LEU A 314 -5.11 17.80 -7.45
N LEU A 315 -5.04 17.22 -6.25
CA LEU A 315 -4.16 16.09 -5.96
C LEU A 315 -4.59 14.83 -6.76
N LYS A 316 -5.89 14.54 -6.80
CA LYS A 316 -6.43 13.43 -7.61
C LYS A 316 -6.04 13.61 -9.08
N GLU A 317 -6.15 14.82 -9.59
CA GLU A 317 -5.82 15.13 -10.97
C GLU A 317 -4.32 15.08 -11.24
N ALA A 318 -3.49 15.56 -10.30
CA ALA A 318 -2.04 15.43 -10.36
C ALA A 318 -1.61 13.95 -10.47
N GLN A 319 -2.19 13.06 -9.66
CA GLN A 319 -1.92 11.62 -9.75
C GLN A 319 -2.25 11.04 -11.12
N ARG A 320 -3.39 11.45 -11.71
CA ARG A 320 -3.81 11.03 -13.06
C ARG A 320 -2.81 11.53 -14.11
N VAL A 321 -2.49 12.82 -14.08
CA VAL A 321 -1.56 13.46 -15.02
C VAL A 321 -0.16 12.82 -14.92
N LYS A 322 0.40 12.64 -13.72
CA LYS A 322 1.68 11.94 -13.51
C LYS A 322 1.68 10.54 -14.12
N THR A 323 0.60 9.79 -13.91
CA THR A 323 0.47 8.43 -14.47
C THR A 323 0.46 8.46 -16.00
N ILE A 324 -0.23 9.40 -16.62
CA ILE A 324 -0.29 9.54 -18.08
C ILE A 324 1.07 9.99 -18.64
N LEU A 325 1.74 10.92 -17.97
CA LEU A 325 3.07 11.41 -18.36
C LEU A 325 4.16 10.33 -18.24
N SER A 326 3.92 9.26 -17.50
CA SER A 326 4.82 8.09 -17.48
C SER A 326 4.80 7.32 -18.82
N ALA A 327 3.74 7.46 -19.62
CA ALA A 327 3.63 6.84 -20.94
C ALA A 327 3.71 7.85 -22.09
N ASN A 328 3.19 9.07 -21.90
CA ASN A 328 3.10 10.12 -22.91
C ASN A 328 3.99 11.31 -22.55
N THR A 329 4.38 12.12 -23.53
CA THR A 329 5.21 13.31 -23.30
C THR A 329 4.40 14.52 -22.83
N GLU A 330 3.09 14.54 -23.08
CA GLU A 330 2.20 15.62 -22.66
C GLU A 330 0.78 15.12 -22.39
N THR A 331 0.02 15.89 -21.61
CA THR A 331 -1.42 15.68 -21.40
C THR A 331 -2.09 16.98 -20.93
N PHE A 332 -3.42 16.97 -20.85
CA PHE A 332 -4.17 18.06 -20.22
C PHE A 332 -4.67 17.63 -18.84
N ALA A 333 -4.38 18.43 -17.83
CA ALA A 333 -5.08 18.41 -16.56
C ALA A 333 -6.46 19.07 -16.74
N GLN A 334 -7.54 18.43 -16.30
CA GLN A 334 -8.91 18.92 -16.46
C GLN A 334 -9.73 18.63 -15.20
N ILE A 335 -10.36 19.67 -14.62
CA ILE A 335 -11.19 19.55 -13.42
C ILE A 335 -12.42 20.43 -13.56
N GLU A 336 -13.59 19.82 -13.46
CA GLU A 336 -14.88 20.54 -13.43
C GLU A 336 -15.17 21.11 -12.03
N GLY A 337 -15.65 22.36 -12.01
CA GLY A 337 -16.01 23.10 -10.81
C GLY A 337 -14.93 23.03 -9.73
N LEU A 338 -13.67 23.28 -10.09
CA LEU A 338 -12.53 23.12 -9.18
C LEU A 338 -12.72 23.98 -7.92
N PHE A 339 -13.05 25.25 -8.10
CA PHE A 339 -13.30 26.20 -7.02
C PHE A 339 -14.26 27.30 -7.51
N GLU A 340 -15.24 27.68 -6.68
CA GLU A 340 -16.29 28.66 -7.03
C GLU A 340 -17.00 28.33 -8.36
N GLU A 341 -17.31 27.05 -8.61
CA GLU A 341 -17.93 26.54 -9.85
C GLU A 341 -17.16 26.89 -11.14
N ARG A 342 -15.86 27.17 -11.03
CA ARG A 342 -15.00 27.41 -12.19
C ARG A 342 -14.27 26.14 -12.61
N ASP A 343 -14.38 25.82 -13.90
CA ASP A 343 -13.64 24.73 -14.51
C ASP A 343 -12.17 25.10 -14.71
N PHE A 344 -11.31 24.09 -14.73
CA PHE A 344 -9.88 24.23 -14.91
C PHE A 344 -9.38 23.32 -16.02
N LYS A 345 -8.54 23.85 -16.90
CA LYS A 345 -7.84 23.09 -17.92
C LYS A 345 -6.44 23.64 -18.13
N CYS A 346 -5.42 22.79 -17.99
CA CYS A 346 -4.02 23.16 -18.16
C CYS A 346 -3.27 22.08 -18.94
N LYS A 347 -2.44 22.48 -19.92
CA LYS A 347 -1.52 21.54 -20.57
C LYS A 347 -0.33 21.33 -19.64
N VAL A 348 0.11 20.08 -19.49
CA VAL A 348 1.29 19.71 -18.71
C VAL A 348 2.15 18.76 -19.54
N THR A 349 3.44 19.02 -19.58
CA THR A 349 4.43 18.18 -20.25
C THR A 349 5.27 17.37 -19.26
N ARG A 350 5.86 16.28 -19.73
CA ARG A 350 6.81 15.46 -18.96
C ARG A 350 8.03 16.30 -18.57
N ASP A 351 8.56 17.09 -19.50
CA ASP A 351 9.74 17.92 -19.27
C ASP A 351 9.52 18.94 -18.14
N GLU A 352 8.33 19.56 -18.08
CA GLU A 352 7.96 20.44 -16.96
C GLU A 352 7.91 19.69 -15.63
N LEU A 353 7.29 18.49 -15.59
CA LEU A 353 7.25 17.66 -14.39
C LEU A 353 8.67 17.28 -13.93
N GLU A 354 9.54 16.91 -14.87
CA GLU A 354 10.91 16.54 -14.57
C GLU A 354 11.74 17.73 -14.08
N ALA A 355 11.59 18.89 -14.71
CA ALA A 355 12.24 20.12 -14.27
C ALA A 355 11.81 20.53 -12.86
N MET A 356 10.52 20.44 -12.53
CA MET A 356 10.02 20.73 -11.18
C MET A 356 10.56 19.77 -10.13
N ALA A 357 10.80 18.50 -10.50
CA ALA A 357 11.30 17.46 -9.62
C ALA A 357 12.83 17.36 -9.58
N ALA A 358 13.57 18.27 -10.24
CA ALA A 358 15.03 18.20 -10.36
C ALA A 358 15.77 17.99 -9.03
N HIS A 359 15.31 18.65 -7.97
CA HIS A 359 15.86 18.57 -6.62
C HIS A 359 15.62 17.24 -5.90
N LEU A 360 14.70 16.39 -6.39
CA LEU A 360 14.41 15.07 -5.82
C LEU A 360 15.36 13.99 -6.36
N TYR A 361 15.87 14.15 -7.58
CA TYR A 361 16.66 13.11 -8.25
C TYR A 361 17.95 12.69 -7.52
N PRO A 362 18.70 13.59 -6.86
CA PRO A 362 19.85 13.16 -6.05
C PRO A 362 19.47 12.18 -4.92
N ARG A 363 18.24 12.23 -4.41
CA ARG A 363 17.77 11.32 -3.35
C ARG A 363 17.41 9.93 -3.87
N VAL A 364 17.18 9.76 -5.18
CA VAL A 364 16.79 8.48 -5.81
C VAL A 364 17.90 7.43 -5.66
N LEU A 365 19.17 7.83 -5.79
CA LEU A 365 20.29 6.90 -5.69
C LEU A 365 20.72 6.62 -4.24
N LYS A 366 20.36 7.48 -3.29
CA LYS A 366 20.85 7.36 -1.91
C LYS A 366 20.49 6.03 -1.24
N PRO A 367 19.28 5.48 -1.40
CA PRO A 367 18.95 4.14 -0.92
C PRO A 367 19.86 3.05 -1.50
N VAL A 368 20.23 3.14 -2.78
CA VAL A 368 21.10 2.15 -3.43
C VAL A 368 22.50 2.16 -2.81
N GLU A 369 23.10 3.34 -2.65
CA GLU A 369 24.39 3.51 -1.99
C GLU A 369 24.40 2.91 -0.59
N THR A 370 23.38 3.22 0.22
CA THR A 370 23.27 2.70 1.59
C THR A 370 23.08 1.18 1.60
N ALA A 371 22.29 0.62 0.68
CA ALA A 371 22.06 -0.81 0.59
C ALA A 371 23.34 -1.57 0.21
N LEU A 372 24.12 -1.05 -0.74
CA LEU A 372 25.40 -1.61 -1.17
C LEU A 372 26.45 -1.54 -0.06
N ALA A 373 26.58 -0.37 0.60
CA ALA A 373 27.48 -0.20 1.72
C ALA A 373 27.15 -1.17 2.87
N ALA A 374 25.87 -1.33 3.22
CA ALA A 374 25.43 -2.27 4.24
C ALA A 374 25.69 -3.73 3.85
N ALA A 375 25.62 -4.07 2.56
CA ALA A 375 25.94 -5.40 2.05
C ALA A 375 27.45 -5.64 1.87
N ASN A 376 28.28 -4.61 2.00
CA ASN A 376 29.71 -4.63 1.66
C ASN A 376 29.96 -5.12 0.23
N LEU A 377 29.17 -4.60 -0.73
CA LEU A 377 29.25 -4.93 -2.15
C LEU A 377 29.36 -3.67 -3.01
N THR A 378 29.95 -3.80 -4.18
CA THR A 378 30.02 -2.79 -5.23
C THR A 378 29.04 -3.10 -6.37
N LEU A 379 28.79 -2.13 -7.25
CA LEU A 379 27.81 -2.26 -8.35
C LEU A 379 28.19 -3.39 -9.34
N ASP A 380 29.48 -3.57 -9.62
CA ASP A 380 30.02 -4.61 -10.51
C ASP A 380 29.79 -6.04 -10.01
N GLN A 381 29.51 -6.20 -8.71
CA GLN A 381 29.20 -7.51 -8.12
C GLN A 381 27.72 -7.87 -8.22
N LEU A 382 26.85 -6.94 -8.66
CA LEU A 382 25.43 -7.21 -8.83
C LEU A 382 25.16 -7.95 -10.14
N THR A 383 24.37 -9.01 -10.06
CA THR A 383 23.93 -9.78 -11.24
C THR A 383 22.74 -9.12 -11.92
N ASN A 384 21.79 -8.60 -11.13
CA ASN A 384 20.55 -8.03 -11.65
C ASN A 384 20.07 -6.85 -10.79
N LEU A 385 19.43 -5.90 -11.46
CA LEU A 385 18.58 -4.88 -10.85
C LEU A 385 17.12 -5.22 -11.15
N ILE A 386 16.31 -5.35 -10.10
CA ILE A 386 14.87 -5.57 -10.17
C ILE A 386 14.17 -4.33 -9.64
N ILE A 387 13.38 -3.68 -10.49
CA ILE A 387 12.62 -2.48 -10.15
C ILE A 387 11.16 -2.81 -9.81
N ILE A 388 10.67 -2.20 -8.74
CA ILE A 388 9.36 -2.47 -8.14
C ILE A 388 8.72 -1.12 -7.74
N GLY A 389 7.41 -1.14 -7.52
CA GLY A 389 6.69 0.04 -7.03
C GLY A 389 6.08 0.87 -8.15
N GLY A 390 5.09 1.69 -7.79
CA GLY A 390 4.39 2.53 -8.75
C GLY A 390 5.25 3.68 -9.27
N GLY A 391 6.14 4.22 -8.44
CA GLY A 391 6.97 5.37 -8.78
C GLY A 391 8.04 5.05 -9.83
N VAL A 392 8.46 3.79 -9.96
CA VAL A 392 9.56 3.42 -10.85
C VAL A 392 9.13 3.44 -12.32
N ARG A 393 7.84 3.62 -12.57
CA ARG A 393 7.28 3.76 -13.92
C ARG A 393 7.58 5.13 -14.55
N MET A 394 8.03 6.10 -13.76
CA MET A 394 8.44 7.41 -14.29
C MET A 394 9.75 7.24 -15.09
N PRO A 395 9.79 7.63 -16.39
CA PRO A 395 10.96 7.41 -17.25
C PRO A 395 12.27 7.94 -16.65
N LYS A 396 12.25 9.16 -16.11
CA LYS A 396 13.44 9.75 -15.47
C LYS A 396 14.03 8.92 -14.33
N ILE A 397 13.18 8.22 -13.57
CA ILE A 397 13.66 7.33 -12.51
C ILE A 397 14.35 6.10 -13.11
N GLN A 398 13.80 5.55 -14.20
CA GLN A 398 14.44 4.44 -14.90
C GLN A 398 15.77 4.86 -15.53
N ASP A 399 15.83 6.05 -16.13
CA ASP A 399 17.07 6.58 -16.71
C ASP A 399 18.18 6.70 -15.66
N ILE A 400 17.85 7.23 -14.47
CA ILE A 400 18.78 7.35 -13.33
C ILE A 400 19.28 5.95 -12.89
N LEU A 401 18.37 4.97 -12.82
CA LEU A 401 18.72 3.61 -12.40
C LEU A 401 19.49 2.83 -13.48
N VAL A 402 19.20 3.06 -14.75
CA VAL A 402 19.91 2.45 -15.89
C VAL A 402 21.31 3.02 -16.00
N ALA A 403 21.51 4.30 -15.65
CA ALA A 403 22.83 4.93 -15.59
C ALA A 403 23.74 4.37 -14.48
N LEU A 404 23.25 3.47 -13.62
CA LEU A 404 24.08 2.69 -12.69
C LEU A 404 24.85 1.55 -13.39
N ARG A 405 24.53 1.24 -14.65
CA ARG A 405 25.18 0.19 -15.44
C ARG A 405 26.56 0.57 -15.94
#